data_AF-A0A817GK20-F1
#
_entry.id   AF-A0A817GK20-F1
#
_cell.length_a   1.000
_cell.length_b   1.000
_cell.length_c   1.000
_cell.angle_alpha   90.00
_cell.angle_beta   90.00
_cell.angle_gamma   90.00
#
_symmetry.space_group_name_H-M   'P 1'
#
loop_
_entity.id
_entity.type
_entity.pdbx_description
1 polymer ?
#
loop_
_entity_poly.entity_id
_entity_poly.type
_entity_poly.pdbx_seq_one_letter_code
_entity_poly.pdbx_strand_id
1 'polypeptide(L)'
;VALKAADIGIAMGQTGTDVSKEAADMILVKDDFYTIMAAIEESKGIFHNIQNFVRFQLSTIAALSLITLSTVFHFPNPLNAMQICFSSFHFVSI
;
A
#
# COMPACT_ATOMS: atom_id res chain seq x y z
N VAL A 1 25.79 -12.51 -6.05
CA VAL A 1 24.80 -13.53 -6.51
C VAL A 1 23.61 -12.77 -7.04
N ALA A 2 23.14 -13.08 -8.25
CA ALA A 2 22.07 -12.31 -8.90
C ALA A 2 20.78 -12.26 -8.08
N LEU A 3 20.42 -13.34 -7.36
CA LEU A 3 19.25 -13.37 -6.48
C LEU A 3 19.26 -12.27 -5.41
N LYS A 4 20.44 -11.97 -4.84
CA LYS A 4 20.58 -10.97 -3.78
C LYS A 4 20.66 -9.52 -4.29
N ALA A 5 20.84 -9.36 -5.60
CA ALA A 5 20.92 -8.06 -6.27
C ALA A 5 19.61 -7.68 -6.97
N ALA A 6 18.68 -8.63 -7.10
CA ALA A 6 17.34 -8.37 -7.59
C ALA A 6 16.50 -7.68 -6.50
N ASP A 7 15.55 -6.83 -6.89
CA ASP A 7 14.61 -6.22 -5.95
C ASP A 7 13.73 -7.28 -5.27
N ILE A 8 13.43 -8.38 -5.99
CA ILE A 8 12.78 -9.58 -5.45
C ILE A 8 13.42 -10.80 -6.12
N GLY A 9 14.15 -11.61 -5.34
CA GLY A 9 14.69 -12.91 -5.76
C GLY A 9 13.69 -14.05 -5.53
N ILE A 10 13.40 -14.85 -6.56
CA ILE A 10 12.51 -16.02 -6.46
C ILE A 10 13.32 -17.31 -6.66
N ALA A 11 13.24 -18.25 -5.71
CA ALA A 11 13.85 -19.57 -5.81
C ALA A 11 12.79 -20.69 -5.93
N MET A 12 13.18 -21.77 -6.61
CA MET A 12 12.37 -22.99 -6.72
C MET A 12 12.53 -23.84 -5.45
N GLY A 13 11.43 -24.34 -4.90
CA GLY A 13 11.39 -25.11 -3.66
C GLY A 13 11.89 -26.55 -3.81
N GLN A 14 11.62 -27.22 -4.93
CA GLN A 14 12.09 -28.60 -5.15
C GLN A 14 13.39 -28.65 -5.95
N THR A 15 13.47 -27.92 -7.06
CA THR A 15 14.61 -27.92 -7.98
C THR A 15 15.72 -26.93 -7.57
N GLY A 16 15.44 -25.99 -6.67
CA GLY A 16 16.43 -25.01 -6.20
C GLY A 16 17.42 -25.63 -5.20
N THR A 17 18.68 -25.20 -5.30
CA THR A 17 19.70 -25.52 -4.29
C THR A 17 19.43 -24.77 -3.00
N ASP A 18 19.85 -25.33 -1.85
CA ASP A 18 19.60 -24.70 -0.54
C ASP A 18 20.25 -23.31 -0.44
N VAL A 19 21.41 -23.11 -1.07
CA VAL A 19 22.06 -21.80 -1.19
C VAL A 19 21.21 -20.79 -1.98
N SER A 20 20.48 -21.24 -2.99
CA SER A 20 19.58 -20.37 -3.76
C SER A 20 18.32 -20.01 -2.96
N LYS A 21 17.80 -20.95 -2.15
CA LYS A 21 16.65 -20.72 -1.26
C LYS A 21 16.98 -19.75 -0.13
N GLU A 22 18.16 -19.85 0.46
CA GLU A 22 18.62 -18.89 1.49
C GLU A 22 18.90 -17.49 0.93
N ALA A 23 19.27 -17.39 -0.34
CA ALA A 23 19.55 -16.11 -1.00
C ALA A 23 18.32 -15.44 -1.60
N ALA A 24 17.15 -16.08 -1.59
CA ALA A 24 15.91 -15.60 -2.20
C ALA A 24 14.98 -14.94 -1.18
N ASP A 25 14.22 -13.94 -1.63
CA ASP A 25 13.17 -13.30 -0.82
C ASP A 25 11.85 -14.11 -0.86
N MET A 26 11.66 -14.93 -1.90
CA MET A 26 10.47 -15.75 -2.09
C MET A 26 10.84 -17.16 -2.60
N ILE A 27 10.16 -18.19 -2.08
CA ILE A 27 10.37 -19.59 -2.49
C ILE A 27 9.07 -20.17 -3.02
N LEU A 28 9.10 -20.76 -4.22
CA LEU A 28 7.98 -21.47 -4.81
C LEU A 28 7.89 -22.90 -4.27
N VAL A 29 6.93 -23.16 -3.38
CA VAL A 29 6.76 -24.49 -2.76
C VAL A 29 6.49 -25.61 -3.78
N LYS A 30 5.78 -25.29 -4.87
CA LYS A 30 5.34 -26.26 -5.90
C LYS A 30 6.07 -26.14 -7.24
N ASP A 31 7.13 -25.35 -7.32
CA ASP A 31 7.90 -25.13 -8.56
C ASP A 31 7.04 -24.72 -9.78
N ASP A 32 5.89 -24.08 -9.52
CA ASP A 32 4.94 -23.66 -10.54
C ASP A 32 4.96 -22.14 -10.71
N PHE A 33 5.30 -21.69 -11.92
CA PHE A 33 5.30 -20.29 -12.32
C PHE A 33 3.90 -19.65 -12.29
N TYR A 34 2.82 -20.43 -12.36
CA TYR A 34 1.45 -19.92 -12.22
C TYR A 34 1.23 -19.24 -10.86
N THR A 35 1.92 -19.70 -9.81
CA THR A 35 1.87 -19.08 -8.47
C THR A 35 2.36 -17.64 -8.49
N ILE A 36 3.37 -17.32 -9.34
CA ILE A 36 3.87 -15.95 -9.48
C ILE A 36 2.79 -15.06 -10.12
N MET A 37 2.09 -15.55 -11.15
CA MET A 37 0.99 -14.81 -11.78
C MET A 37 -0.12 -14.51 -10.78
N ALA A 38 -0.53 -15.50 -9.98
CA ALA A 38 -1.53 -15.33 -8.94
C ALA A 38 -1.07 -14.33 -7.86
N ALA A 39 0.19 -14.39 -7.44
CA ALA A 39 0.76 -13.43 -6.48
C ALA A 39 0.78 -12.00 -7.04
N ILE A 40 1.08 -11.81 -8.33
CA ILE A 40 1.00 -10.50 -8.98
C ILE A 40 -0.46 -10.00 -9.02
N GLU A 41 -1.42 -10.89 -9.25
CA GLU A 41 -2.85 -10.54 -9.25
C GLU A 41 -3.31 -10.07 -7.87
N GLU A 42 -2.97 -10.81 -6.81
CA GLU A 42 -3.18 -10.41 -5.41
C GLU A 42 -2.51 -9.06 -5.09
N SER A 43 -1.29 -8.83 -5.60
CA SER A 43 -0.56 -7.57 -5.37
C SER A 43 -1.30 -6.33 -5.88
N LYS A 44 -2.08 -6.46 -6.95
CA LYS A 44 -2.88 -5.34 -7.50
C LYS A 44 -3.99 -4.91 -6.53
N GLY A 45 -4.59 -5.86 -5.81
CA GLY A 45 -5.56 -5.57 -4.76
C GLY A 45 -4.94 -4.78 -3.61
N ILE A 46 -3.75 -5.20 -3.17
CA ILE A 46 -2.99 -4.50 -2.12
C ILE A 46 -2.62 -3.08 -2.58
N PHE A 47 -2.17 -2.93 -3.83
CA PHE A 47 -1.83 -1.63 -4.39
C PHE A 47 -3.04 -0.68 -4.40
N HIS A 48 -4.22 -1.17 -4.80
CA HIS A 48 -5.45 -0.38 -4.76
C HIS A 48 -5.79 0.07 -3.33
N ASN A 49 -5.68 -0.84 -2.35
CA ASN A 49 -5.91 -0.52 -0.95
C ASN A 49 -4.92 0.55 -0.43
N ILE A 50 -3.64 0.46 -0.80
CA ILE A 50 -2.63 1.48 -0.45
C ILE A 50 -2.99 2.84 -1.07
N GLN A 51 -3.44 2.87 -2.33
CA GLN A 51 -3.85 4.12 -2.97
C GLN A 51 -5.03 4.78 -2.23
N ASN A 52 -6.02 3.98 -1.81
CA ASN A 52 -7.16 4.49 -1.05
C ASN A 52 -6.73 4.98 0.35
N PHE A 53 -5.81 4.26 1.00
CA PHE A 53 -5.22 4.69 2.26
C PHE A 53 -4.48 6.03 2.16
N VAL A 54 -3.64 6.21 1.13
CA VAL A 54 -2.90 7.47 0.92
C VAL A 54 -3.87 8.62 0.63
N ARG A 55 -4.93 8.39 -0.17
CA ARG A 55 -5.97 9.39 -0.44
C ARG A 55 -6.71 9.82 0.83
N PHE A 56 -7.05 8.87 1.69
CA PHE A 56 -7.66 9.15 2.99
C PHE A 56 -6.75 10.02 3.86
N GLN A 57 -5.46 9.67 3.97
CA GLN A 57 -4.50 10.42 4.77
C GLN A 57 -4.32 11.84 4.25
N LEU A 58 -4.26 12.02 2.93
CA LEU A 58 -4.09 13.32 2.29
C LEU A 58 -5.30 14.23 2.50
N SER A 59 -6.53 13.69 2.47
CA SER A 59 -7.77 14.42 2.77
C SER A 59 -7.78 14.94 4.22
N THR A 60 -7.39 14.11 5.17
CA THR A 60 -7.38 14.48 6.60
C THR A 60 -6.34 15.58 6.88
N ILE A 61 -5.14 15.48 6.30
CA ILE A 61 -4.10 16.50 6.45
C ILE A 61 -4.53 17.83 5.82
N ALA A 62 -5.18 17.80 4.66
CA ALA A 62 -5.72 19.00 4.01
C ALA A 62 -6.82 19.67 4.85
N ALA A 63 -7.73 18.90 5.43
CA ALA A 63 -8.77 19.45 6.31
C ALA A 63 -8.18 20.06 7.59
N LEU A 64 -7.20 19.39 8.22
CA LEU A 64 -6.53 19.87 9.43
C LEU A 64 -5.72 21.14 9.16
N SER A 65 -5.02 21.21 8.02
CA SER A 65 -4.26 22.42 7.64
C SER A 65 -5.20 23.60 7.38
N LEU A 66 -6.37 23.38 6.79
CA LEU A 66 -7.38 24.42 6.56
C LEU A 66 -7.96 24.97 7.86
N ILE A 67 -8.29 24.11 8.83
CA ILE A 67 -8.73 24.52 10.18
C ILE A 67 -7.63 25.31 10.88
N THR A 68 -6.39 24.83 10.80
CA THR A 68 -5.23 25.50 11.41
C THR A 68 -5.04 26.89 10.81
N LEU A 69 -5.12 27.03 9.48
CA LEU A 69 -5.04 28.32 8.81
C LEU A 69 -6.18 29.26 9.23
N SER A 70 -7.43 28.77 9.26
CA SER A 70 -8.60 29.55 9.67
C SER A 70 -8.48 30.07 11.10
N THR A 71 -7.93 29.25 12.00
CA THR A 71 -7.69 29.62 13.40
C THR A 71 -6.61 30.70 13.51
N VAL A 72 -5.52 30.59 12.74
CA VAL A 72 -4.44 31.59 12.71
C VAL A 72 -4.94 32.93 12.17
N PHE A 73 -5.75 32.92 11.11
CA PHE A 73 -6.32 34.12 10.48
C PHE A 73 -7.60 34.64 11.17
N HIS A 74 -8.04 34.06 12.30
CA HIS A 74 -9.25 34.44 13.06
C HIS A 74 -10.57 34.46 12.23
N PHE A 75 -10.64 33.68 11.15
CA PHE A 75 -11.86 33.56 10.34
C PHE A 75 -12.83 32.52 10.95
N PRO A 76 -14.16 32.72 10.82
CA PRO A 76 -15.16 31.73 11.21
C PRO A 76 -14.88 30.42 10.46
N ASN A 77 -14.79 29.32 11.22
CA ASN A 77 -14.36 28.03 10.70
C ASN A 77 -15.30 27.57 9.56
N PRO A 78 -14.82 27.52 8.31
CA PRO A 78 -15.67 27.30 7.14
C PRO A 78 -16.14 25.86 6.99
N LEU A 79 -15.57 24.92 7.77
CA LEU A 79 -15.83 23.49 7.66
C LEU A 79 -16.32 22.93 9.00
N ASN A 80 -17.47 22.28 8.97
CA ASN A 80 -18.02 21.60 10.14
C ASN A 80 -17.36 20.22 10.29
N ALA A 81 -17.06 19.79 11.52
CA ALA A 81 -16.36 18.53 11.80
C ALA A 81 -17.06 17.30 11.16
N MET A 82 -18.39 17.37 11.03
CA MET A 82 -19.20 16.35 10.36
C MET A 82 -18.86 16.19 8.87
N GLN A 83 -18.52 17.26 8.15
CA GLN A 83 -18.20 17.20 6.72
C GLN A 83 -16.82 16.55 6.47
N ILE A 84 -15.87 16.77 7.38
CA ILE A 84 -14.54 16.15 7.34
C ILE A 84 -14.66 14.64 7.56
N CYS A 85 -15.47 14.24 8.54
CA CYS A 85 -15.77 12.83 8.81
C CYS A 85 -16.47 12.16 7.60
N PHE A 86 -17.47 12.82 7.01
CA PHE A 86 -18.21 12.30 5.87
C PHE A 86 -17.32 12.14 4.61
N SER A 87 -16.47 13.13 4.31
CA SER A 87 -15.53 13.04 3.18
C SER A 87 -14.57 11.88 3.36
N SER A 88 -14.01 11.74 4.56
CA SER A 88 -13.06 10.67 4.87
C SER A 88 -13.72 9.28 4.82
N PHE A 89 -14.96 9.15 5.29
CA PHE A 89 -15.75 7.90 5.20
C PHE A 89 -16.05 7.49 3.75
N HIS A 90 -16.43 8.45 2.90
CA HIS A 90 -16.69 8.20 1.47
C HIS A 90 -15.46 7.65 0.74
N PHE A 91 -14.25 8.09 1.11
CA PHE A 91 -13.00 7.59 0.52
C PHE A 91 -12.54 6.23 1.05
N VAL A 92 -13.01 5.79 2.23
CA VAL A 92 -12.72 4.45 2.77
C VAL A 92 -13.64 3.38 2.14
N SER A 93 -14.83 3.78 1.72
CA SER A 93 -15.84 2.86 1.17
C SER A 93 -15.72 2.63 -0.35
N ILE A 94 -14.78 3.30 -1.03
CA ILE A 94 -14.41 3.16 -2.45
C ILE A 94 -13.04 2.51 -2.52
#